data_AF-A0A1E1VDY6-F1
#
_entry.id   AF-A0A1E1VDY6-F1
#
_cell.length_a   1.000
_cell.length_b   1.000
_cell.length_c   1.000
_cell.angle_alpha   90.00
_cell.angle_beta   90.00
_cell.angle_gamma   90.00
#
_symmetry.space_group_name_H-M   'P 1'
#
loop_
_entity.id
_entity.type
_entity.pdbx_description
1 polymer ?
#
loop_
_entity_poly.entity_id
_entity_poly.type
_entity_poly.pdbx_seq_one_letter_code
_entity_poly.pdbx_strand_id
1 'polypeptide(L)'
;MEAEHHLIATYDVVMVGSDREQLATMVAKPKDAMGVEKLDALADHGYFSGEEIRSREALGVTPYLPKPLTSGAKAEGRFGKQDFVNLPEQDVYRCPSGAQLQRHILAMVRWGMPSSRKAQLDAATKRADKLRAKGKEVDFDQLLRMEPDSGTTNVHNTSSAH
;
A
#
# COMPACT_ATOMS: atom_id res chain seq x y z
N MET A 1 27.19 -19.26 -21.96
CA MET A 1 26.99 -19.53 -23.40
C MET A 1 27.11 -18.20 -24.10
N GLU A 2 27.92 -18.13 -25.15
CA GLU A 2 27.99 -16.96 -26.04
C GLU A 2 26.75 -16.99 -26.94
N ALA A 3 26.05 -15.87 -27.08
CA ALA A 3 24.70 -15.82 -27.64
C ALA A 3 24.68 -15.86 -29.17
N GLU A 4 25.72 -15.36 -29.84
CA GLU A 4 25.79 -15.26 -31.30
C GLU A 4 26.20 -16.58 -31.96
N HIS A 5 27.09 -17.34 -31.33
CA HIS A 5 27.66 -18.58 -31.84
C HIS A 5 27.22 -19.81 -31.04
N HIS A 6 26.39 -19.61 -30.01
CA HIS A 6 25.87 -20.67 -29.15
C HIS A 6 26.96 -21.53 -28.50
N LEU A 7 28.13 -20.94 -28.26
CA LEU A 7 29.30 -21.65 -27.72
C LEU A 7 29.30 -21.68 -26.19
N ILE A 8 29.72 -22.80 -25.61
CA ILE A 8 29.96 -22.89 -24.17
C ILE A 8 31.36 -22.36 -23.89
N ALA A 9 31.45 -21.11 -23.42
CA ALA A 9 32.73 -20.48 -23.09
C ALA A 9 33.44 -21.16 -21.90
N THR A 10 32.69 -21.52 -20.86
CA THR A 10 33.20 -22.15 -19.65
C THR A 10 32.12 -23.01 -19.00
N TYR A 11 32.52 -24.03 -18.24
CA TYR A 11 31.63 -24.79 -17.36
C TYR A 11 32.31 -24.99 -16.00
N ASP A 12 31.51 -25.17 -14.95
CA ASP A 12 31.99 -25.51 -13.61
C ASP A 12 31.01 -26.47 -12.93
N VAL A 13 31.50 -27.28 -12.00
CA VAL A 13 30.67 -28.23 -11.24
C VAL A 13 30.76 -27.88 -9.76
N VAL A 14 29.63 -27.51 -9.17
CA VAL A 14 29.54 -27.10 -7.77
C VAL A 14 28.85 -28.20 -6.97
N MET A 15 29.42 -28.56 -5.81
CA MET A 15 28.87 -29.57 -4.89
C MET A 15 27.93 -28.98 -3.82
N VAL A 16 27.65 -27.68 -3.91
CA VAL A 16 26.75 -26.95 -3.01
C VAL A 16 25.34 -27.08 -3.55
N GLY A 17 24.39 -27.49 -2.71
CA GLY A 17 22.99 -27.73 -3.09
C GLY A 17 22.17 -26.46 -3.37
N SER A 18 22.82 -25.30 -3.54
CA SER A 18 22.16 -24.03 -3.82
C SER A 18 23.00 -23.19 -4.78
N ASP A 19 22.34 -22.63 -5.78
CA ASP A 19 22.92 -21.67 -6.73
C ASP A 19 23.09 -20.26 -6.13
N ARG A 20 22.55 -20.04 -4.94
CA ARG A 20 22.74 -18.81 -4.19
C ARG A 20 24.24 -18.64 -3.91
N GLU A 21 24.80 -17.48 -4.20
CA GLU A 21 26.24 -17.20 -4.06
C GLU A 21 27.16 -17.79 -5.15
N GLN A 22 26.59 -18.26 -6.26
CA GLN A 22 27.37 -18.79 -7.39
C GLN A 22 27.41 -17.85 -8.61
N LEU A 23 26.69 -16.73 -8.61
CA LEU A 23 26.64 -15.81 -9.76
C LEU A 23 28.01 -15.21 -10.05
N ALA A 24 28.72 -14.84 -8.99
CA ALA A 24 30.06 -14.30 -9.04
C ALA A 24 31.05 -15.19 -9.83
N THR A 25 31.10 -16.47 -9.44
CA THR A 25 32.03 -17.46 -9.98
C THR A 25 31.66 -17.81 -11.43
N MET A 26 30.37 -17.98 -11.69
CA MET A 26 29.85 -18.41 -13.00
C MET A 26 29.98 -17.34 -14.07
N VAL A 27 30.08 -16.06 -13.69
CA VAL A 27 30.26 -14.95 -14.63
C VAL A 27 31.74 -14.56 -14.80
N ALA A 28 32.56 -14.68 -13.74
CA ALA A 28 33.98 -14.32 -13.81
C ALA A 28 34.76 -15.14 -14.86
N LYS A 29 34.62 -16.47 -14.83
CA LYS A 29 35.37 -17.34 -15.76
C LYS A 29 35.06 -17.06 -17.24
N PRO A 30 33.78 -16.95 -17.68
CA PRO A 30 33.48 -16.59 -19.06
C PRO A 30 33.97 -15.20 -19.42
N LYS A 31 33.88 -14.23 -18.50
CA LYS A 31 34.36 -12.86 -18.76
C LYS A 31 35.86 -12.83 -19.06
N ASP A 32 36.65 -13.52 -18.25
CA ASP A 32 38.10 -13.63 -18.42
C ASP A 32 38.44 -14.43 -19.70
N ALA A 33 37.74 -15.53 -19.96
CA ALA A 33 37.95 -16.35 -21.14
C ALA A 33 37.61 -15.63 -22.46
N MET A 34 36.58 -14.77 -22.45
CA MET A 34 36.19 -13.97 -23.61
C MET A 34 36.98 -12.65 -23.70
N GLY A 35 37.70 -12.25 -22.64
CA GLY A 35 38.48 -11.02 -22.61
C GLY A 35 37.66 -9.73 -22.77
N VAL A 36 36.38 -9.75 -22.38
CA VAL A 36 35.45 -8.63 -22.58
C VAL A 36 35.40 -7.73 -21.35
N GLU A 37 35.38 -6.41 -21.56
CA GLU A 37 35.23 -5.44 -20.45
C GLU A 37 33.81 -5.43 -19.87
N LYS A 38 32.80 -5.72 -20.69
CA LYS A 38 31.37 -5.76 -20.31
C LYS A 38 30.77 -7.11 -20.64
N LEU A 39 29.97 -7.65 -19.71
CA LEU A 39 29.26 -8.90 -19.92
C LEU A 39 27.82 -8.81 -19.40
N ASP A 40 26.86 -9.11 -20.27
CA ASP A 40 25.47 -9.28 -19.89
C ASP A 40 25.22 -10.75 -19.53
N ALA A 41 24.74 -11.01 -18.31
CA ALA A 41 24.58 -12.36 -17.78
C ALA A 41 23.11 -12.68 -17.52
N LEU A 42 22.55 -13.65 -18.24
CA LEU A 42 21.20 -14.15 -17.97
C LEU A 42 21.28 -15.34 -17.00
N ALA A 43 20.60 -15.24 -15.86
CA ALA A 43 20.57 -16.29 -14.84
C ALA A 43 19.16 -16.47 -14.25
N ASP A 44 18.90 -17.63 -13.67
CA ASP A 44 17.62 -17.89 -13.00
C ASP A 44 17.53 -17.22 -11.62
N HIS A 45 16.36 -17.34 -10.98
CA HIS A 45 16.09 -16.74 -9.67
C HIS A 45 16.91 -17.35 -8.52
N GLY A 46 17.45 -18.56 -8.67
CA GLY A 46 18.28 -19.24 -7.68
C GLY A 46 19.62 -18.53 -7.46
N TYR A 47 20.14 -17.89 -8.51
CA TYR A 47 21.34 -17.05 -8.49
C TYR A 47 21.12 -15.66 -7.88
N PHE A 48 19.92 -15.34 -7.37
CA PHE A 48 19.64 -14.02 -6.82
C PHE A 48 20.32 -13.81 -5.45
N SER A 49 21.40 -13.03 -5.45
CA SER A 49 22.05 -12.48 -4.26
C SER A 49 22.38 -11.00 -4.45
N GLY A 50 21.82 -10.13 -3.61
CA GLY A 50 22.01 -8.68 -3.75
C GLY A 50 23.45 -8.22 -3.56
N GLU A 51 24.23 -8.92 -2.73
CA GLU A 51 25.65 -8.64 -2.53
C GLU A 51 26.47 -9.00 -3.76
N GLU A 52 26.21 -10.18 -4.34
CA GLU A 52 26.88 -10.61 -5.57
C GLU A 52 26.55 -9.69 -6.74
N ILE A 53 25.26 -9.40 -6.97
CA ILE A 53 24.80 -8.52 -8.06
C ILE A 53 25.54 -7.19 -8.00
N ARG A 54 25.58 -6.55 -6.81
CA ARG A 54 26.29 -5.28 -6.62
C ARG A 54 27.78 -5.39 -6.90
N SER A 55 28.42 -6.45 -6.40
CA SER A 55 29.86 -6.67 -6.60
C SER A 55 30.23 -6.85 -8.07
N ARG A 56 29.35 -7.49 -8.86
CA ARG A 56 29.60 -7.80 -10.27
C ARG A 56 29.23 -6.64 -11.19
N GLU A 57 28.19 -5.87 -10.87
CA GLU A 57 27.90 -4.60 -11.53
C GLU A 57 29.08 -3.64 -11.46
N ALA A 58 29.74 -3.53 -10.31
CA ALA A 58 30.95 -2.72 -10.15
C ALA A 58 32.12 -3.18 -11.04
N LEU A 59 32.13 -4.45 -11.44
CA LEU A 59 33.14 -5.04 -12.32
C LEU A 59 32.72 -5.04 -13.78
N GLY A 60 31.63 -4.37 -14.17
CA GLY A 60 31.16 -4.32 -15.56
C GLY A 60 30.42 -5.58 -16.00
N VAL A 61 29.66 -6.21 -15.10
CA VAL A 61 28.75 -7.30 -15.43
C VAL A 61 27.33 -6.84 -15.16
N THR A 62 26.43 -6.97 -16.12
CA THR A 62 25.02 -6.62 -15.94
C THR A 62 24.18 -7.90 -15.89
N PRO A 63 23.78 -8.36 -14.69
CA PRO A 63 23.02 -9.59 -14.58
C PRO A 63 21.51 -9.33 -14.73
N TYR A 64 20.87 -10.11 -15.60
CA TYR A 64 19.43 -10.15 -15.78
C TYR A 64 18.87 -11.36 -15.01
N LEU A 65 18.27 -11.10 -13.85
CA LEU A 65 17.63 -12.12 -13.02
C LEU A 65 16.14 -11.83 -12.81
N PRO A 66 15.27 -12.86 -12.84
CA PRO A 66 13.91 -12.72 -12.38
C PRO A 66 13.85 -12.29 -10.91
N LYS A 67 12.89 -11.42 -10.58
CA LYS A 67 12.69 -10.97 -9.20
C LYS A 67 12.37 -12.18 -8.29
N PRO A 68 13.11 -12.39 -7.19
CA PRO A 68 12.86 -13.52 -6.31
C PRO A 68 11.53 -13.34 -5.58
N LEU A 69 10.80 -14.43 -5.43
CA LEU A 69 9.62 -14.50 -4.59
C LEU A 69 10.07 -14.85 -3.18
N THR A 70 10.30 -13.83 -2.35
CA THR A 70 10.85 -13.99 -0.99
C THR A 70 9.84 -14.46 0.05
N SER A 71 8.55 -14.44 -0.26
CA SER A 71 7.50 -14.89 0.65
C SER A 71 7.18 -16.38 0.42
N GLY A 72 7.31 -17.20 1.48
CA GLY A 72 6.80 -18.58 1.50
C GLY A 72 5.29 -18.69 1.26
N ALA A 73 4.57 -17.57 1.28
CA ALA A 73 3.14 -17.46 0.99
C ALA A 73 2.70 -18.25 -0.26
N LYS A 74 3.42 -18.16 -1.38
CA LYS A 74 3.06 -18.91 -2.60
C LYS A 74 3.33 -20.41 -2.47
N ALA A 75 4.42 -20.80 -1.81
CA ALA A 75 4.70 -22.21 -1.53
C ALA A 75 3.63 -22.82 -0.60
N GLU A 76 3.05 -22.01 0.28
CA GLU A 76 1.93 -22.35 1.16
C GLU A 76 0.54 -22.17 0.50
N GLY A 77 0.47 -21.89 -0.80
CA GLY A 77 -0.80 -21.75 -1.55
C GLY A 77 -1.57 -20.45 -1.32
N ARG A 78 -0.98 -19.45 -0.64
CA ARG A 78 -1.58 -18.11 -0.45
C ARG A 78 -1.30 -17.20 -1.66
N PHE A 79 -2.20 -16.24 -1.87
CA PHE A 79 -2.05 -15.23 -2.93
C PHE A 79 -0.86 -14.31 -2.65
N GLY A 80 0.01 -14.17 -3.65
CA GLY A 80 1.10 -13.19 -3.65
C GLY A 80 0.64 -11.83 -4.20
N LYS A 81 1.47 -10.81 -4.01
CA LYS A 81 1.18 -9.44 -4.47
C LYS A 81 0.86 -9.36 -5.96
N GLN A 82 1.52 -10.17 -6.79
CA GLN A 82 1.29 -10.20 -8.24
C GLN A 82 -0.10 -10.71 -8.65
N ASP A 83 -0.81 -11.39 -7.75
CA ASP A 83 -2.11 -11.95 -8.05
C ASP A 83 -3.23 -10.88 -7.85
N PHE A 84 -2.92 -9.73 -7.23
CA PHE A 84 -3.85 -8.62 -7.08
C PHE A 84 -3.76 -7.65 -8.26
N VAL A 85 -4.91 -7.33 -8.85
CA VAL A 85 -5.04 -6.42 -10.00
C VAL A 85 -5.54 -5.07 -9.52
N ASN A 86 -4.82 -4.00 -9.86
CA ASN A 86 -5.30 -2.63 -9.65
C ASN A 86 -6.24 -2.24 -10.80
N LEU A 87 -7.44 -1.77 -10.46
CA LEU A 87 -8.42 -1.20 -11.38
C LEU A 87 -8.40 0.33 -11.20
N PRO A 88 -7.56 1.06 -11.94
CA PRO A 88 -7.26 2.47 -11.66
C PRO A 88 -8.47 3.38 -11.87
N GLU A 89 -9.37 3.05 -12.81
CA GLU A 89 -10.59 3.83 -13.07
C GLU A 89 -11.52 3.91 -11.86
N GLN A 90 -11.51 2.87 -11.02
CA GLN A 90 -12.36 2.76 -9.84
C GLN A 90 -11.57 2.98 -8.55
N ASP A 91 -10.23 3.08 -8.64
CA ASP A 91 -9.32 3.13 -7.50
C ASP A 91 -9.50 1.94 -6.53
N VAL A 92 -9.65 0.75 -7.14
CA VAL A 92 -9.95 -0.51 -6.46
C VAL A 92 -8.87 -1.54 -6.71
N TYR A 93 -8.56 -2.35 -5.71
CA TYR A 93 -7.80 -3.59 -5.92
C TYR A 93 -8.74 -4.79 -5.99
N ARG A 94 -8.65 -5.56 -7.07
CA ARG A 94 -9.33 -6.85 -7.23
C ARG A 94 -8.38 -7.97 -6.85
N CYS A 95 -8.81 -8.84 -5.95
CA CYS A 95 -8.06 -10.05 -5.60
C CYS A 95 -8.38 -11.21 -6.55
N PRO A 96 -7.57 -12.29 -6.55
CA PRO A 96 -7.79 -13.48 -7.38
C PRO A 96 -9.14 -14.17 -7.17
N SER A 97 -9.69 -14.11 -5.95
CA SER A 97 -11.01 -14.67 -5.65
C SER A 97 -12.18 -13.78 -6.12
N GLY A 98 -11.88 -12.64 -6.74
CA GLY A 98 -12.87 -11.72 -7.32
C GLY A 98 -13.39 -10.65 -6.37
N ALA A 99 -13.04 -10.68 -5.08
CA ALA A 99 -13.38 -9.62 -4.14
C ALA A 99 -12.61 -8.32 -4.45
N GLN A 100 -13.21 -7.19 -4.05
CA GLN A 100 -12.71 -5.85 -4.32
C GLN A 100 -12.43 -5.09 -3.04
N LEU A 101 -11.26 -4.46 -2.94
CA LEU A 101 -10.87 -3.56 -1.87
C LEU A 101 -11.01 -2.12 -2.36
N GLN A 102 -11.99 -1.40 -1.80
CA GLN A 102 -12.24 0.02 -2.06
C GLN A 102 -11.27 0.88 -1.24
N ARG A 103 -10.77 1.99 -1.82
CA ARG A 103 -9.98 2.96 -1.07
C ARG A 103 -10.88 3.74 -0.10
N HIS A 104 -10.59 3.69 1.20
CA HIS A 104 -11.22 4.57 2.16
C HIS A 104 -10.55 5.95 2.15
N ILE A 105 -11.33 7.01 1.95
CA ILE A 105 -10.84 8.39 1.97
C ILE A 105 -10.85 8.88 3.42
N LEU A 106 -9.71 9.45 3.86
CA LEU A 106 -9.63 10.24 5.07
C LEU A 106 -10.07 11.67 4.74
N ALA A 107 -11.18 12.12 5.31
CA ALA A 107 -11.65 13.49 5.20
C ALA A 107 -11.52 14.19 6.54
N MET A 108 -11.05 15.44 6.53
CA MET A 108 -11.14 16.31 7.70
C MET A 108 -12.60 16.72 7.89
N VAL A 109 -13.26 16.14 8.88
CA VAL A 109 -14.63 16.46 9.25
C VAL A 109 -14.64 17.32 10.51
N ARG A 110 -15.68 18.15 10.66
CA ARG A 110 -15.90 18.92 11.89
C ARG A 110 -15.99 17.95 13.08
N TRP A 111 -15.22 18.22 14.12
CA TRP A 111 -15.28 17.46 15.37
C TRP A 111 -16.57 17.81 16.13
N GLY A 112 -17.59 16.95 15.99
CA GLY A 112 -18.89 17.09 16.66
C GLY A 112 -20.05 16.78 15.71
N MET A 113 -20.85 15.78 16.07
CA MET A 113 -22.10 15.46 15.36
C MET A 113 -23.18 16.50 15.64
N PRO A 114 -24.22 16.65 14.79
CA PRO A 114 -25.37 17.48 15.12
C PRO A 114 -25.94 17.13 16.50
N SER A 115 -26.26 18.15 17.29
CA SER A 115 -26.88 17.95 18.59
C SER A 115 -28.30 17.39 18.44
N SER A 116 -28.77 16.65 19.45
CA SER A 116 -30.13 16.11 19.41
C SER A 116 -31.18 17.24 19.36
N ARG A 117 -32.32 16.98 18.72
CA ARG A 117 -33.47 17.92 18.69
C ARG A 117 -33.90 18.35 20.09
N LYS A 118 -33.84 17.38 21.02
CA LYS A 118 -33.75 17.52 22.48
C LYS A 118 -33.09 18.83 22.92
N ALA A 119 -31.76 18.80 22.79
CA ALA A 119 -30.86 19.82 23.28
C ALA A 119 -31.07 21.16 22.58
N GLN A 120 -31.36 21.15 21.28
CA GLN A 120 -31.63 22.38 20.53
C GLN A 120 -32.93 23.08 21.01
N LEU A 121 -34.00 22.32 21.27
CA LEU A 121 -35.24 22.86 21.81
C LEU A 121 -35.07 23.45 23.21
N ASP A 122 -34.38 22.73 24.10
CA ASP A 122 -34.13 23.20 25.47
C ASP A 122 -33.28 24.49 25.47
N ALA A 123 -32.28 24.59 24.57
CA ALA A 123 -31.46 25.78 24.41
C ALA A 123 -32.25 26.97 23.85
N ALA A 124 -33.01 26.76 22.77
CA ALA A 124 -33.86 27.77 22.17
C ALA A 124 -34.92 28.29 23.17
N THR A 125 -35.49 27.41 24.00
CA THR A 125 -36.44 27.78 25.06
C THR A 125 -35.80 28.69 26.10
N LYS A 126 -34.62 28.31 26.63
CA LYS A 126 -33.87 29.14 27.58
C LYS A 126 -33.50 30.50 26.99
N ARG A 127 -33.17 30.56 25.69
CA ARG A 127 -32.85 31.79 24.98
C ARG A 127 -34.10 32.66 24.77
N ALA A 128 -35.22 32.06 24.39
CA ALA A 128 -36.51 32.73 24.25
C ALA A 128 -36.97 33.34 25.58
N ASP A 129 -36.87 32.60 26.69
CA ASP A 129 -37.27 33.09 28.01
C ASP A 129 -36.43 34.28 28.46
N LYS A 130 -35.12 34.26 28.19
CA LYS A 130 -34.24 35.42 28.43
C LYS A 130 -34.60 36.63 27.58
N LEU A 131 -35.06 36.42 26.34
CA LEU A 131 -35.47 37.51 25.44
C LEU A 131 -36.82 38.09 25.85
N ARG A 132 -37.78 37.24 26.25
CA ARG A 132 -39.06 37.64 26.82
C ARG A 132 -38.89 38.43 28.11
N ALA A 133 -38.00 37.98 29.01
CA ALA A 133 -37.67 38.71 30.24
C ALA A 133 -37.05 40.09 29.98
N LYS A 134 -36.48 40.31 28.80
CA LYS A 134 -35.95 41.60 28.34
C LYS A 134 -36.98 42.44 27.56
N GLY A 135 -38.23 42.00 27.50
CA GLY A 135 -39.32 42.70 26.81
C GLY A 135 -39.23 42.66 25.29
N LYS A 136 -38.46 41.72 24.71
CA LYS A 136 -38.40 41.53 23.25
C LYS A 136 -39.46 40.54 22.79
N GLU A 137 -40.11 40.84 21.68
CA GLU A 137 -40.97 39.90 20.98
C GLU A 137 -40.11 38.81 20.31
N VAL A 138 -40.50 37.54 20.46
CA VAL A 138 -39.70 36.39 20.04
C VAL A 138 -40.55 35.46 19.18
N ASP A 139 -40.18 35.32 17.91
CA ASP A 139 -40.61 34.21 17.06
C ASP A 139 -39.77 32.98 17.40
N PHE A 140 -40.41 31.96 17.98
CA PHE A 140 -39.73 30.76 18.46
C PHE A 140 -39.26 29.85 17.32
N ASP A 141 -40.02 29.75 16.24
CA ASP A 141 -39.69 28.86 15.12
C ASP A 141 -38.47 29.38 14.37
N GLN A 142 -38.41 30.70 14.16
CA GLN A 142 -37.23 31.34 13.59
C GLN A 142 -36.02 31.24 14.54
N LEU A 143 -36.23 31.39 15.85
CA LEU A 143 -35.17 31.29 16.85
C LEU A 143 -34.56 29.88 16.89
N LEU A 144 -35.39 28.83 16.89
CA LEU A 144 -34.94 27.44 16.91
C LEU A 144 -34.10 27.10 15.67
N ARG A 145 -34.52 27.58 14.49
CA ARG A 145 -33.78 27.36 13.23
C ARG A 145 -32.41 28.02 13.22
N MET A 146 -32.27 29.14 13.94
CA MET A 146 -31.05 29.93 14.04
C MET A 146 -30.22 29.61 15.30
N GLU A 147 -30.63 28.62 16.11
CA GLU A 147 -29.94 28.30 17.34
C GLU A 147 -28.54 27.73 17.03
N PRO A 148 -27.46 28.29 17.60
CA PRO A 148 -26.11 27.80 17.35
C PRO A 148 -25.91 26.37 17.86
N ASP A 149 -25.44 25.49 16.99
CA ASP A 149 -25.11 24.11 17.34
C ASP A 149 -23.60 23.90 17.42
N SER A 150 -23.06 23.72 18.64
CA SER A 150 -21.65 23.40 18.89
C SER A 150 -21.30 21.95 18.51
N GLY A 151 -22.31 21.09 18.36
CA GLY A 151 -22.18 19.68 18.09
C GLY A 151 -21.89 18.84 19.34
N THR A 152 -22.19 17.55 19.26
CA THR A 152 -21.93 16.54 20.29
C THR A 152 -20.69 15.73 19.90
N THR A 153 -19.66 15.78 20.74
CA THR A 153 -18.36 15.13 20.48
C THR A 153 -18.31 13.69 20.98
N ASN A 154 -18.96 13.39 22.10
CA ASN A 154 -18.97 12.08 22.74
C ASN A 154 -20.40 11.57 22.95
N VAL A 155 -20.75 10.45 22.33
CA VAL A 155 -22.05 9.78 22.52
C VAL A 155 -21.89 8.65 23.53
N HIS A 156 -22.47 8.82 24.70
CA HIS A 156 -22.45 7.80 25.76
C HIS A 156 -23.65 6.84 25.66
N ASN A 157 -24.76 7.31 25.08
CA ASN A 157 -25.98 6.53 24.91
C ASN A 157 -26.15 6.15 23.44
N THR A 158 -25.98 4.88 23.12
CA THR A 158 -26.10 4.36 21.75
C THR A 158 -27.55 4.12 21.32
N SER A 159 -28.51 4.23 22.24
CA SER A 159 -29.94 4.03 21.97
C SER A 159 -30.70 5.32 21.62
N SER A 160 -30.08 6.49 21.78
CA SER A 160 -30.74 7.75 21.43
C SER A 160 -30.71 7.98 19.91
N ALA A 161 -31.88 8.30 19.35
CA ALA A 161 -31.99 8.79 17.99
C ALA A 161 -31.37 10.19 17.90
N HIS A 162 -30.16 10.26 17.35
CA HIS A 162 -29.51 11.51 16.95
C HIS A 162 -29.87 11.85 15.50
#